data_AF-A0A1U7NMK1-F1
#
_entry.id   AF-A0A1U7NMK1-F1
#
_cell.length_a   1.000
_cell.length_b   1.000
_cell.length_c   1.000
_cell.angle_alpha   90.00
_cell.angle_beta   90.00
_cell.angle_gamma   90.00
#
_symmetry.space_group_name_H-M   'P 1'
#
loop_
_entity.id
_entity.type
_entity.pdbx_description
1 polymer ?
#
loop_
_entity_poly.entity_id
_entity_poly.type
_entity_poly.pdbx_seq_one_letter_code
_entity_poly.pdbx_strand_id
1 'polypeptide(L)'
;MFRPKHIKGEGDAKPKAAPKPKNGAVLNSIPSDFHRENATFTVTANKIHIRQAPSVSGKDTGLFYEKGQSVNYDGYVVREGFTWISWISASTHTRRWMACGENQGGRTTVPYGTFR
;
A
#
# COMPACT_ATOMS: atom_id res chain seq x y z
N MET A 1 -22.72 51.22 7.05
CA MET A 1 -23.70 50.98 5.97
C MET A 1 -22.92 50.51 4.74
N PHE A 2 -22.85 49.21 4.46
CA PHE A 2 -22.27 48.69 3.21
C PHE A 2 -23.07 47.46 2.76
N ARG A 3 -23.41 47.45 1.47
CA ARG A 3 -24.27 46.51 0.74
C ARG A 3 -23.40 45.81 -0.36
N PRO A 4 -23.87 44.78 -1.08
CA PRO A 4 -23.23 43.45 -1.12
C PRO A 4 -22.79 42.94 -2.53
N LYS A 5 -22.29 41.68 -2.55
CA LYS A 5 -22.20 40.65 -3.62
C LYS A 5 -20.88 40.52 -4.43
N HIS A 6 -20.22 39.36 -4.33
CA HIS A 6 -20.10 38.36 -5.42
C HIS A 6 -19.51 37.02 -4.94
N ILE A 7 -19.97 35.95 -5.60
CA ILE A 7 -19.77 34.50 -5.39
C ILE A 7 -18.48 34.03 -6.07
N LYS A 8 -17.77 33.05 -5.49
CA LYS A 8 -17.19 31.95 -6.28
C LYS A 8 -16.99 30.69 -5.42
N GLY A 9 -17.60 29.59 -5.85
CA GLY A 9 -17.27 28.26 -5.37
C GLY A 9 -15.96 27.79 -5.99
N GLU A 10 -15.13 27.19 -5.15
CA GLU A 10 -14.09 26.21 -5.50
C GLU A 10 -14.31 25.10 -4.48
N GLY A 11 -14.83 23.94 -4.87
CA GLY A 11 -14.26 23.07 -5.88
C GLY A 11 -13.55 21.98 -5.11
N ASP A 12 -14.12 20.78 -5.13
CA ASP A 12 -13.65 19.58 -4.45
C ASP A 12 -12.13 19.46 -4.47
N ALA A 13 -11.50 19.65 -3.32
CA ALA A 13 -10.09 19.37 -3.13
C ALA A 13 -9.90 17.84 -3.14
N LYS A 14 -9.88 17.28 -4.35
CA LYS A 14 -9.35 15.94 -4.64
C LYS A 14 -8.01 15.80 -3.89
N PRO A 15 -7.84 14.77 -3.04
CA PRO A 15 -6.64 14.66 -2.22
C PRO A 15 -5.42 14.68 -3.12
N LYS A 16 -4.55 15.65 -2.83
CA LYS A 16 -3.31 15.97 -3.54
C LYS A 16 -2.53 14.68 -3.70
N ALA A 17 -2.38 14.23 -4.95
CA ALA A 17 -1.62 13.03 -5.29
C ALA A 17 -0.26 13.09 -4.60
N ALA A 18 0.00 12.12 -3.72
CA ALA A 18 1.33 11.87 -3.18
C ALA A 18 2.34 11.82 -4.34
N PRO A 19 3.59 12.29 -4.15
CA PRO A 19 4.59 12.29 -5.21
C PRO A 19 4.69 10.87 -5.79
N LYS A 20 4.34 10.74 -7.07
CA LYS A 20 4.42 9.49 -7.83
C LYS A 20 5.86 8.98 -7.69
N PRO A 21 6.11 7.81 -7.07
CA PRO A 21 7.47 7.32 -6.92
C PRO A 21 8.07 7.15 -8.32
N LYS A 22 9.22 7.80 -8.55
CA LYS A 22 9.97 7.67 -9.80
C LYS A 22 10.29 6.19 -10.03
N ASN A 23 9.97 5.72 -11.23
CA ASN A 23 10.10 4.36 -11.76
C ASN A 23 11.01 3.37 -10.99
N GLY A 24 10.40 2.25 -10.61
CA GLY A 24 10.98 0.90 -10.57
C GLY A 24 12.46 0.73 -10.23
N ALA A 25 12.78 0.57 -8.94
CA ALA A 25 13.70 -0.46 -8.48
C ALA A 25 13.65 -0.52 -6.95
N VAL A 26 12.94 -1.49 -6.39
CA VAL A 26 13.34 -2.01 -5.08
C VAL A 26 13.26 -3.52 -5.08
N LEU A 27 14.05 -4.13 -5.97
CA LEU A 27 14.49 -5.50 -5.78
C LEU A 27 15.59 -5.46 -4.71
N ASN A 28 15.19 -5.69 -3.47
CA ASN A 28 16.02 -6.01 -2.29
C ASN A 28 16.48 -4.86 -1.39
N SER A 29 16.27 -3.60 -1.76
CA SER A 29 16.51 -2.49 -0.83
C SER A 29 15.29 -2.21 0.06
N ILE A 30 15.51 -1.54 1.19
CA ILE A 30 14.44 -1.07 2.07
C ILE A 30 14.20 0.41 1.75
N PRO A 31 12.97 0.83 1.39
CA PRO A 31 12.65 2.24 1.18
C PRO A 31 12.87 3.11 2.43
N SER A 32 13.09 4.41 2.25
CA SER A 32 13.31 5.34 3.37
C SER A 32 12.08 5.53 4.26
N ASP A 33 10.89 5.33 3.71
CA ASP A 33 9.58 5.36 4.38
C ASP A 33 9.15 3.98 4.91
N PHE A 34 10.07 3.03 5.01
CA PHE A 34 9.79 1.69 5.52
C PHE A 34 9.68 1.67 7.03
N HIS A 35 8.55 1.17 7.51
CA HIS A 35 8.30 0.93 8.92
C HIS A 35 8.60 -0.54 9.22
N ARG A 36 9.58 -0.80 10.10
CA ARG A 36 9.93 -2.16 10.50
C ARG A 36 8.89 -2.70 11.48
N GLU A 37 8.39 -3.89 11.17
CA GLU A 37 7.42 -4.62 11.98
C GLU A 37 7.53 -6.10 11.65
N ASN A 38 7.50 -6.99 12.65
CA ASN A 38 7.46 -8.43 12.40
C ASN A 38 6.13 -8.97 12.91
N ALA A 39 5.28 -9.41 11.98
CA ALA A 39 3.95 -9.92 12.27
C ALA A 39 3.49 -10.87 11.17
N THR A 40 2.34 -11.51 11.39
CA THR A 40 1.69 -12.37 10.40
C THR A 40 0.45 -11.69 9.85
N PHE A 41 0.30 -11.67 8.53
CA PHE A 41 -0.92 -11.24 7.85
C PHE A 41 -1.64 -12.44 7.26
N THR A 42 -2.91 -12.64 7.64
CA THR A 42 -3.78 -13.68 7.09
C THR A 42 -4.81 -13.04 6.16
N VAL A 43 -4.84 -13.47 4.91
CA VAL A 43 -5.70 -12.93 3.86
C VAL A 43 -7.16 -13.33 4.09
N THR A 44 -8.07 -12.37 4.05
CA THR A 44 -9.53 -12.61 4.07
C THR A 44 -10.19 -12.28 2.72
N ALA A 45 -9.52 -11.48 1.88
CA ALA A 45 -9.93 -11.21 0.50
C ALA A 45 -9.79 -12.45 -0.40
N ASN A 46 -10.53 -12.50 -1.52
CA ASN A 46 -10.49 -13.65 -2.42
C ASN A 46 -9.11 -13.87 -3.04
N LYS A 47 -8.44 -12.79 -3.44
CA LYS A 47 -7.12 -12.85 -4.09
C LYS A 47 -6.38 -11.51 -3.97
N ILE A 48 -5.10 -11.56 -3.62
CA ILE A 48 -4.22 -10.39 -3.58
C ILE A 48 -2.91 -10.72 -4.30
N HIS A 49 -2.58 -9.92 -5.30
CA HIS A 49 -1.38 -10.10 -6.12
C HIS A 49 -0.12 -9.62 -5.40
N ILE A 50 0.97 -10.37 -5.57
CA ILE A 50 2.30 -10.03 -5.07
C ILE A 50 3.00 -9.16 -6.13
N ARG A 51 3.65 -8.10 -5.67
CA ARG A 51 4.32 -7.12 -6.54
C ARG A 51 5.80 -6.99 -6.21
N GLN A 52 6.56 -6.51 -7.19
CA GLN A 52 7.97 -6.15 -7.04
C GLN A 52 8.19 -4.79 -6.37
N ALA A 53 7.14 -3.97 -6.25
CA ALA A 53 7.18 -2.67 -5.61
C ALA A 53 5.85 -2.37 -4.90
N PRO A 54 5.85 -1.52 -3.85
CA PRO A 54 4.64 -1.10 -3.16
C PRO A 54 3.90 -0.01 -3.97
N SER A 55 3.38 -0.41 -5.11
CA SER A 55 2.65 0.43 -6.05
C SER A 55 1.66 -0.42 -6.84
N VAL A 56 0.48 0.11 -7.10
CA VAL A 56 -0.54 -0.43 -8.00
C VAL A 56 -0.03 -0.53 -9.43
N SER A 57 0.93 0.33 -9.81
CA SER A 57 1.66 0.25 -11.09
C SER A 57 2.92 -0.64 -11.03
N GLY A 58 3.28 -1.15 -9.85
CA GLY A 58 4.42 -2.03 -9.66
C GLY A 58 4.24 -3.35 -10.40
N LYS A 59 5.33 -3.87 -10.98
CA LYS A 59 5.32 -5.14 -11.74
C LYS A 59 4.74 -6.27 -10.90
N ASP A 60 3.68 -6.89 -11.43
CA ASP A 60 3.08 -8.11 -10.90
C ASP A 60 4.06 -9.28 -11.07
N THR A 61 4.18 -10.13 -10.05
CA THR A 61 5.06 -11.31 -10.11
C THR A 61 4.38 -12.54 -10.68
N GLY A 62 3.08 -12.48 -10.98
CA GLY A 62 2.22 -13.62 -11.32
C GLY A 62 1.86 -14.49 -10.12
N LEU A 63 2.30 -14.11 -8.92
CA LEU A 63 2.02 -14.83 -7.67
C LEU A 63 0.97 -14.07 -6.89
N PHE A 64 0.16 -14.79 -6.11
CA PHE A 64 -0.91 -14.20 -5.32
C PHE A 64 -1.14 -15.02 -4.06
N TYR A 65 -1.78 -14.39 -3.08
CA TYR A 65 -2.41 -15.11 -1.98
C TYR A 65 -3.93 -15.05 -2.08
N GLU A 66 -4.55 -16.15 -1.71
CA GLU A 66 -6.00 -16.34 -1.63
C GLU A 66 -6.46 -16.35 -0.17
N LYS A 67 -7.78 -16.29 0.00
CA LYS A 67 -8.42 -16.32 1.32
C LYS A 67 -7.92 -17.49 2.18
N GLY A 68 -7.54 -17.20 3.42
CA GLY A 68 -7.04 -18.16 4.40
C GLY A 68 -5.52 -18.35 4.37
N GLN A 69 -4.83 -17.91 3.31
CA GLN A 69 -3.36 -17.96 3.27
C GLN A 69 -2.75 -16.88 4.16
N SER A 70 -1.54 -17.13 4.66
CA SER A 70 -0.84 -16.23 5.56
C SER A 70 0.59 -15.98 5.13
N VAL A 71 1.12 -14.82 5.52
CA VAL A 71 2.49 -14.40 5.26
C VAL A 71 3.10 -13.72 6.46
N ASN A 72 4.34 -14.07 6.75
CA ASN A 72 5.17 -13.37 7.73
C ASN A 72 5.89 -12.24 7.01
N TYR A 73 5.77 -11.02 7.55
CA TYR A 73 6.33 -9.83 6.96
C TYR A 73 7.28 -9.13 7.93
N ASP A 74 8.21 -8.33 7.38
CA ASP A 74 9.29 -7.65 8.14
C ASP A 74 9.14 -6.12 8.14
N GLY A 75 8.05 -5.63 7.56
CA GLY A 75 7.59 -4.26 7.71
C GLY A 75 6.59 -3.84 6.64
N TYR A 76 6.26 -2.55 6.65
CA TYR A 76 5.25 -1.98 5.76
C TYR A 76 5.61 -0.57 5.27
N VAL A 77 4.91 -0.12 4.23
CA VAL A 77 4.86 1.28 3.77
C VAL A 77 3.42 1.67 3.50
N VAL A 78 3.13 2.97 3.52
CA VAL A 78 1.82 3.51 3.08
C VAL A 78 2.03 4.29 1.79
N ARG A 79 1.47 3.78 0.68
CA ARG A 79 1.64 4.38 -0.65
C ARG A 79 0.40 4.19 -1.50
N GLU A 80 0.10 5.21 -2.30
CA GLU A 80 -1.02 5.17 -3.27
C GLU A 80 -2.37 4.84 -2.63
N GLY A 81 -2.57 5.22 -1.36
CA GLY A 81 -3.81 4.93 -0.63
C GLY A 81 -3.93 3.50 -0.13
N PHE A 82 -2.83 2.75 -0.07
CA PHE A 82 -2.81 1.40 0.50
C PHE A 82 -1.69 1.25 1.53
N THR A 83 -1.94 0.39 2.51
CA THR A 83 -0.87 -0.16 3.35
C THR A 83 -0.28 -1.36 2.61
N TRP A 84 1.03 -1.37 2.42
CA TRP A 84 1.77 -2.43 1.73
C TRP A 84 2.70 -3.12 2.72
N ILE A 85 2.51 -4.40 2.95
CA ILE A 85 3.46 -5.23 3.72
C ILE A 85 4.58 -5.75 2.82
N SER A 86 5.74 -6.03 3.40
CA SER A 86 6.92 -6.52 2.70
C SER A 86 7.61 -7.68 3.41
N TRP A 87 8.21 -8.56 2.63
CA TRP A 87 9.03 -9.66 3.12
C TRP A 87 10.06 -10.05 2.06
N ILE A 88 11.07 -10.83 2.47
CA ILE A 88 11.97 -11.51 1.53
C ILE A 88 11.37 -12.86 1.17
N SER A 89 11.10 -13.07 -0.11
CA SER A 89 10.62 -14.36 -0.64
C SER A 89 11.69 -15.43 -0.45
N ALA A 90 11.35 -16.54 0.23
CA ALA A 90 12.27 -17.65 0.46
C ALA A 90 12.74 -18.33 -0.84
N SER A 91 11.88 -18.41 -1.86
CA SER A 91 12.21 -19.07 -3.13
C SER A 91 13.10 -18.20 -4.02
N THR A 92 12.84 -16.89 -4.07
CA THR A 92 13.52 -16.00 -5.02
C THR A 92 14.58 -15.12 -4.37
N HIS A 93 14.71 -15.11 -3.03
CA HIS A 93 15.57 -14.20 -2.25
C HIS A 93 15.37 -12.73 -2.65
N THR A 94 14.14 -12.38 -3.04
CA THR A 94 13.80 -11.01 -3.43
C THR A 94 12.74 -10.40 -2.56
N ARG A 95 12.83 -9.07 -2.36
CA ARG A 95 11.81 -8.32 -1.63
C ARG A 95 10.50 -8.27 -2.42
N ARG A 96 9.41 -8.64 -1.75
CA ARG A 96 8.05 -8.67 -2.28
C ARG A 96 7.16 -7.71 -1.52
N TRP A 97 6.07 -7.33 -2.16
CA TRP A 97 5.10 -6.38 -1.62
C TRP A 97 3.68 -6.87 -1.87
N MET A 98 2.81 -6.65 -0.91
CA MET A 98 1.39 -6.96 -1.01
C MET A 98 0.57 -5.88 -0.33
N ALA A 99 -0.47 -5.39 -1.01
CA ALA A 99 -1.43 -4.48 -0.40
C ALA A 99 -2.26 -5.27 0.62
N CYS A 100 -2.25 -4.85 1.89
CA CYS A 100 -3.02 -5.49 2.95
C CYS A 100 -4.31 -4.75 3.29
N GLY A 101 -4.54 -3.58 2.67
CA GLY A 101 -5.79 -2.84 2.77
C GLY A 101 -5.66 -1.42 2.26
N GLU A 102 -6.82 -0.77 2.07
CA GLU A 102 -6.88 0.66 1.77
C GLU A 102 -6.48 1.47 3.01
N ASN A 103 -5.72 2.53 2.79
CA ASN A 103 -5.24 3.44 3.82
C ASN A 103 -5.76 4.85 3.53
N GLN A 104 -6.50 5.41 4.50
CA GLN A 104 -6.88 6.81 4.50
C GLN A 104 -6.33 7.50 5.75
N GLY A 105 -5.54 8.55 5.55
CA GLY A 105 -5.01 9.36 6.65
C GLY A 105 -4.11 8.60 7.63
N GLY A 106 -3.42 7.53 7.19
CA GLY A 106 -2.54 6.73 8.03
C GLY A 106 -3.24 5.57 8.74
N ARG A 107 -4.54 5.37 8.54
CA ARG A 107 -5.30 4.24 9.09
C ARG A 107 -5.73 3.30 7.97
N THR A 108 -5.53 2.01 8.16
CA THR A 108 -6.11 0.98 7.29
C THR A 108 -7.63 0.95 7.51
N THR A 109 -8.40 1.38 6.52
CA THR A 109 -9.86 1.51 6.61
C THR A 109 -10.59 0.30 6.04
N VAL A 110 -10.01 -0.35 5.04
CA VAL A 110 -10.56 -1.55 4.41
C VAL A 110 -9.49 -2.64 4.44
N PRO A 111 -9.38 -3.40 5.56
CA PRO A 111 -8.38 -4.45 5.67
C PRO A 111 -8.73 -5.63 4.75
N TYR A 112 -7.77 -6.11 3.98
CA TYR A 112 -7.89 -7.29 3.12
C TYR A 112 -7.55 -8.59 3.85
N GLY A 113 -7.35 -8.50 5.17
CA GLY A 113 -6.93 -9.58 6.03
C GLY A 113 -6.87 -9.17 7.50
N THR A 114 -6.29 -10.04 8.32
CA THR A 114 -6.10 -9.82 9.76
C THR A 114 -4.62 -9.87 10.09
N PHE A 115 -4.17 -8.98 10.99
CA PHE A 115 -2.81 -8.93 11.51
C PHE A 115 -2.74 -9.65 12.86
N ARG A 116 -1.66 -10.40 13.11
CA ARG A 116 -1.39 -11.11 14.36
C ARG A 116 0.07 -10.97 14.77
#